data_AF-K9SV37-F1
#
_entry.id   AF-K9SV37-F1
#
_cell.length_a   1.000
_cell.length_b   1.000
_cell.length_c   1.000
_cell.angle_alpha   90.00
_cell.angle_beta   90.00
_cell.angle_gamma   90.00
#
_symmetry.space_group_name_H-M   'P 1'
#
loop_
_entity.id
_entity.type
_entity.pdbx_description
1 polymer ?
#
loop_
_entity_poly.entity_id
_entity_poly.type
_entity_poly.pdbx_seq_one_letter_code
_entity_poly.pdbx_strand_id
1 'polypeptide(L)'
;MSSEPDLTDPNPNASDLLAKGKTLFELERYKDAISQFKQAELITSPSSVLGGEVRIWLANAYDVLGETNVAIAICQNLTDHTDPTIVNQAHYLISIFSALPLRPVSSSFTLPNLEQASTPKLSGSSINSLNSSTNSHSPTNSSLPPEFRNLEPKYYLIALAVGIGILIVVAFLAIGLPRFR
;
A
#
# COMPACT_ATOMS: atom_id res chain seq x y z
N MET A 1 -34.86 0.79 43.61
CA MET A 1 -35.07 0.99 42.16
C MET A 1 -33.73 1.47 41.62
N SER A 2 -32.91 0.53 41.15
CA SER A 2 -31.56 0.80 40.68
C SER A 2 -31.63 1.52 39.33
N SER A 3 -30.86 2.59 39.18
CA SER A 3 -30.69 3.29 37.92
C SER A 3 -29.92 2.39 36.95
N GLU A 4 -30.58 1.86 35.92
CA GLU A 4 -29.90 1.30 34.75
C GLU A 4 -29.28 2.47 33.96
N PRO A 5 -27.95 2.46 33.69
CA PRO A 5 -27.38 3.34 32.68
C PRO A 5 -27.73 2.77 31.30
N ASP A 6 -28.57 3.49 30.57
CA ASP A 6 -28.83 3.30 29.14
C ASP A 6 -27.53 3.55 28.36
N LEU A 7 -26.85 2.48 27.96
CA LEU A 7 -25.53 2.50 27.35
C LEU A 7 -25.65 2.24 25.83
N THR A 8 -26.26 3.17 25.11
CA THR A 8 -26.25 3.20 23.63
C THR A 8 -25.68 4.51 23.08
N ASP A 9 -24.67 5.07 23.74
CA ASP A 9 -23.75 5.98 23.06
C ASP A 9 -22.91 5.15 22.07
N PRO A 10 -23.00 5.37 20.74
CA PRO A 10 -22.14 4.67 19.80
C PRO A 10 -20.75 5.27 19.90
N ASN A 11 -19.95 4.84 20.89
CA ASN A 11 -18.52 5.09 20.86
C ASN A 11 -17.98 4.37 19.61
N PRO A 12 -17.44 5.10 18.62
CA PRO A 12 -17.04 4.49 17.36
C PRO A 12 -15.93 3.45 17.61
N ASN A 13 -16.10 2.24 17.08
CA ASN A 13 -15.07 1.21 17.15
C ASN A 13 -13.88 1.61 16.25
N ALA A 14 -12.68 1.21 16.64
CA ALA A 14 -11.46 1.46 15.90
C ALA A 14 -11.50 0.92 14.46
N SER A 15 -12.12 -0.25 14.26
CA SER A 15 -12.31 -0.84 12.93
C SER A 15 -13.14 0.05 12.02
N ASP A 16 -14.18 0.68 12.56
CA ASP A 16 -15.13 1.49 11.81
C ASP A 16 -14.50 2.83 11.43
N LEU A 17 -13.73 3.41 12.35
CA LEU A 17 -12.92 4.60 12.09
C LEU A 17 -11.85 4.32 11.02
N LEU A 18 -11.18 3.17 11.09
CA LEU A 18 -10.22 2.75 10.07
C LEU A 18 -10.89 2.57 8.71
N ALA A 19 -12.02 1.86 8.65
CA ALA A 19 -12.76 1.66 7.40
C ALA A 19 -13.22 2.99 6.79
N LYS A 20 -13.79 3.88 7.60
CA LYS A 20 -14.22 5.21 7.16
C LYS A 20 -13.04 6.08 6.71
N GLY A 21 -11.92 6.01 7.43
CA GLY A 21 -10.69 6.69 7.04
C GLY A 21 -10.17 6.24 5.68
N LYS A 22 -10.17 4.92 5.41
CA LYS A 22 -9.81 4.36 4.09
C LYS A 22 -10.73 4.86 2.99
N THR A 23 -12.04 4.83 3.19
CA THR A 23 -13.00 5.40 2.22
C THR A 23 -12.74 6.88 1.95
N LEU A 24 -12.45 7.68 2.98
CA LEU A 24 -12.13 9.09 2.79
C LEU A 24 -10.80 9.29 2.06
N PHE A 25 -9.81 8.45 2.32
CA PHE A 25 -8.53 8.46 1.62
C PHE A 25 -8.71 8.14 0.12
N GLU A 26 -9.51 7.13 -0.20
CA GLU A 26 -9.86 6.76 -1.59
C GLU A 26 -10.63 7.88 -2.32
N LEU A 27 -11.40 8.68 -1.58
CA LEU A 27 -12.09 9.87 -2.09
C LEU A 27 -11.20 11.12 -2.13
N GLU A 28 -9.88 10.97 -1.95
CA GLU A 28 -8.88 12.07 -1.91
C GLU A 28 -9.10 13.11 -0.80
N ARG A 29 -9.96 12.80 0.19
CA ARG A 29 -10.23 13.64 1.35
C ARG A 29 -9.22 13.37 2.47
N TYR A 30 -7.93 13.55 2.16
CA TYR A 30 -6.82 13.12 3.02
C TYR A 30 -6.86 13.73 4.43
N LYS A 31 -7.23 15.01 4.57
CA LYS A 31 -7.35 15.66 5.89
C LYS A 31 -8.43 15.02 6.77
N ASP A 32 -9.57 14.65 6.16
CA ASP A 32 -10.66 13.98 6.86
C ASP A 32 -10.27 12.54 7.20
N ALA A 33 -9.57 11.86 6.29
CA ALA A 33 -9.03 10.52 6.53
C ALA A 33 -8.06 10.50 7.73
N ILE A 34 -7.12 11.46 7.79
CA ILE A 34 -6.21 11.64 8.93
C ILE A 34 -6.99 11.82 10.23
N SER A 35 -8.07 12.60 10.22
CA SER A 35 -8.91 12.79 11.41
C SER A 35 -9.53 11.47 11.89
N GLN A 36 -9.99 10.61 10.99
CA GLN A 36 -10.52 9.29 11.36
C GLN A 36 -9.40 8.35 11.85
N PHE A 37 -8.26 8.31 11.18
CA PHE A 37 -7.12 7.47 11.58
C PHE A 37 -6.56 7.87 12.95
N LYS A 38 -6.47 9.18 13.25
CA LYS A 38 -6.07 9.65 14.58
C LYS A 38 -7.05 9.24 15.67
N GLN A 39 -8.35 9.30 15.40
CA GLN A 39 -9.35 8.81 16.35
C GLN A 39 -9.20 7.30 16.58
N ALA A 40 -8.96 6.52 15.52
CA ALA A 40 -8.70 5.09 15.66
C ALA A 40 -7.40 4.80 16.44
N GLU A 41 -6.35 5.60 16.24
CA GLU A 41 -5.08 5.47 16.95
C GLU A 41 -5.24 5.68 18.46
N LEU A 42 -6.07 6.64 18.87
CA LEU A 42 -6.31 6.93 20.29
C LEU A 42 -6.99 5.78 21.04
N ILE A 43 -7.76 4.95 20.34
CA ILE A 43 -8.55 3.87 20.96
C ILE A 43 -8.00 2.47 20.63
N THR A 44 -6.86 2.37 19.95
CA THR A 44 -6.19 1.10 19.64
C THR A 44 -4.91 0.92 20.44
N SER A 45 -4.56 -0.33 20.74
CA SER A 45 -3.27 -0.63 21.35
C SER A 45 -2.15 -0.46 20.31
N PRO A 46 -1.06 0.28 20.64
CA PRO A 46 0.11 0.46 19.76
C PRO A 46 0.75 -0.82 19.23
N SER A 47 0.68 -1.93 19.99
CA SER A 47 1.29 -3.22 19.66
C SER A 47 0.32 -4.19 18.99
N SER A 48 -0.94 -3.78 18.80
CA SER A 48 -1.95 -4.60 18.13
C SER A 48 -1.84 -4.48 16.62
N VAL A 49 -2.20 -5.54 15.89
CA VAL A 49 -2.25 -5.51 14.42
C VAL A 49 -3.11 -4.36 13.90
N LEU A 50 -4.27 -4.11 14.54
CA LEU A 50 -5.16 -3.01 14.17
C LEU A 50 -4.52 -1.63 14.40
N GLY A 51 -3.84 -1.43 15.53
CA GLY A 51 -3.11 -0.18 15.81
C GLY A 51 -1.94 0.04 14.84
N GLY A 52 -1.21 -1.03 14.50
CA GLY A 52 -0.19 -1.00 13.45
C GLY A 52 -0.77 -0.61 12.09
N GLU A 53 -1.87 -1.22 11.69
CA GLU A 53 -2.54 -0.91 10.42
C GLU A 53 -3.03 0.55 10.36
N VAL A 54 -3.65 1.05 11.44
CA VAL A 54 -4.05 2.46 11.55
C VAL A 54 -2.88 3.39 11.30
N ARG A 55 -1.72 3.13 11.90
CA ARG A 55 -0.52 3.97 11.73
C ARG A 55 0.10 3.85 10.33
N ILE A 56 0.04 2.68 9.70
CA ILE A 56 0.43 2.53 8.30
C ILE A 56 -0.42 3.43 7.39
N TRP A 57 -1.74 3.45 7.59
CA TRP A 57 -2.64 4.32 6.82
C TRP A 57 -2.44 5.80 7.14
N LEU A 58 -2.17 6.12 8.41
CA LEU A 58 -1.85 7.48 8.84
C LEU A 58 -0.57 7.98 8.15
N ALA A 59 0.49 7.16 8.07
CA ALA A 59 1.72 7.52 7.39
C ALA A 59 1.51 7.81 5.89
N ASN A 60 0.76 6.95 5.18
CA ASN A 60 0.43 7.19 3.77
C ASN A 60 -0.36 8.50 3.57
N ALA A 61 -1.32 8.79 4.46
CA ALA A 61 -2.09 10.03 4.37
C ALA A 61 -1.24 11.29 4.61
N TYR A 62 -0.25 11.22 5.50
CA TYR A 62 0.70 12.31 5.70
C TYR A 62 1.63 12.51 4.51
N ASP A 63 2.11 11.44 3.89
CA ASP A 63 2.98 11.53 2.72
C ASP A 63 2.27 12.20 1.53
N VAL A 64 1.02 11.84 1.25
CA VAL A 64 0.24 12.44 0.15
C VAL A 64 0.00 13.94 0.36
N LEU A 65 -0.03 14.42 1.61
CA LEU A 65 -0.10 15.84 1.93
C LEU A 65 1.25 16.58 1.87
N GLY A 66 2.33 15.87 1.52
CA GLY A 66 3.69 16.40 1.46
C GLY A 66 4.38 16.46 2.84
N GLU A 67 3.78 15.89 3.88
CA GLU A 67 4.36 15.78 5.22
C GLU A 67 5.22 14.51 5.36
N THR A 68 6.07 14.25 4.37
CA THR A 68 6.88 13.01 4.26
C THR A 68 7.76 12.77 5.50
N ASN A 69 8.27 13.82 6.15
CA ASN A 69 9.03 13.67 7.40
C ASN A 69 8.19 13.06 8.55
N VAL A 70 6.91 13.44 8.64
CA VAL A 70 5.98 12.88 9.63
C VAL A 70 5.67 11.43 9.29
N ALA A 71 5.43 11.13 8.02
CA ALA A 71 5.20 9.77 7.54
C ALA A 71 6.37 8.83 7.86
N ILE A 72 7.62 9.26 7.58
CA ILE A 72 8.83 8.50 7.91
C ILE A 72 8.94 8.27 9.42
N ALA A 73 8.70 9.28 10.25
CA ALA A 73 8.78 9.14 11.70
C ALA A 73 7.76 8.11 12.24
N ILE A 74 6.54 8.10 11.69
CA ILE A 74 5.53 7.08 12.02
C ILE A 74 6.03 5.68 11.64
N CYS A 75 6.55 5.51 10.41
CA CYS A 75 7.05 4.22 9.96
C CYS A 75 8.28 3.75 10.75
N GLN A 76 9.17 4.65 11.16
CA GLN A 76 10.30 4.30 12.04
C GLN A 76 9.83 3.79 13.40
N ASN A 77 8.77 4.35 13.98
CA ASN A 77 8.22 3.80 15.22
C ASN A 77 7.61 2.39 15.03
N LEU A 78 7.11 2.08 13.83
CA LEU A 78 6.52 0.78 13.53
C LEU A 78 7.55 -0.34 13.30
N THR A 79 8.85 -0.03 13.18
CA THR A 79 9.88 -1.10 13.05
C THR A 79 10.08 -1.89 14.34
N ASP A 80 9.65 -1.35 15.48
CA ASP A 80 9.69 -2.03 16.79
C ASP A 80 8.39 -2.81 17.09
N HIS A 81 7.47 -2.92 16.12
CA HIS A 81 6.17 -3.56 16.31
C HIS A 81 6.31 -5.09 16.46
N THR A 82 5.44 -5.70 17.30
CA THR A 82 5.49 -7.15 17.57
C THR A 82 5.13 -8.01 16.36
N ASP A 83 4.21 -7.53 15.52
CA ASP A 83 3.79 -8.23 14.30
C ASP A 83 4.77 -7.96 13.14
N PRO A 84 5.38 -9.01 12.54
CA PRO A 84 6.38 -8.87 11.48
C PRO A 84 5.81 -8.34 10.17
N THR A 85 4.51 -8.50 9.91
CA THR A 85 3.86 -7.94 8.72
C THR A 85 3.84 -6.43 8.77
N ILE A 86 3.54 -5.86 9.94
CA ILE A 86 3.55 -4.41 10.17
C ILE A 86 4.98 -3.87 10.02
N VAL A 87 5.97 -4.56 10.59
CA VAL A 87 7.39 -4.19 10.46
C VAL A 87 7.84 -4.17 9.00
N ASN A 88 7.52 -5.21 8.24
CA ASN A 88 7.86 -5.29 6.81
C ASN A 88 7.20 -4.16 6.00
N GLN A 89 5.93 -3.86 6.27
CA GLN A 89 5.23 -2.77 5.61
C GLN A 89 5.86 -1.41 5.94
N ALA A 90 6.27 -1.20 7.19
CA ALA A 90 6.93 0.02 7.62
C ALA A 90 8.29 0.23 6.91
N HIS A 91 9.13 -0.81 6.83
CA HIS A 91 10.38 -0.75 6.08
C HIS A 91 10.17 -0.43 4.59
N TYR A 92 9.16 -1.04 3.98
CA TYR A 92 8.79 -0.75 2.60
C TYR A 92 8.42 0.73 2.42
N LEU A 93 7.55 1.27 3.28
CA LEU A 93 7.15 2.68 3.21
C LEU A 93 8.32 3.63 3.44
N ILE A 94 9.22 3.35 4.39
CA ILE A 94 10.45 4.14 4.57
C ILE A 94 11.25 4.19 3.26
N SER A 95 11.40 3.06 2.56
CA SER A 95 12.14 3.01 1.30
C SER A 95 11.49 3.84 0.18
N ILE A 96 10.16 3.90 0.15
CA ILE A 96 9.41 4.73 -0.82
C ILE A 96 9.57 6.21 -0.47
N PHE A 97 9.24 6.58 0.78
CA PHE A 97 9.23 7.97 1.23
C PHE A 97 10.63 8.61 1.21
N SER A 98 11.68 7.79 1.37
CA SER A 98 13.08 8.26 1.35
C SER A 98 13.68 8.30 -0.06
N ALA A 99 12.96 7.86 -1.09
CA ALA A 99 13.49 7.90 -2.45
C ALA A 99 13.76 9.35 -2.85
N LEU A 100 15.04 9.72 -2.86
CA LEU A 100 15.50 11.05 -3.26
C LEU A 100 14.90 11.36 -4.64
N PRO A 101 14.34 12.57 -4.86
CA PRO A 101 13.90 12.94 -6.19
C PRO A 101 15.06 12.72 -7.16
N LEU A 102 14.80 12.00 -8.25
CA LEU A 102 15.79 11.73 -9.29
C LEU A 102 16.44 13.06 -9.66
N ARG A 103 17.70 13.26 -9.29
CA ARG A 103 18.47 14.40 -9.79
C ARG A 103 18.32 14.37 -11.30
N PRO A 104 17.89 15.46 -11.97
CA PRO A 104 17.87 15.48 -13.42
C PRO A 104 19.29 15.15 -13.86
N VAL A 105 19.48 13.95 -14.42
CA VAL A 105 20.72 13.62 -15.11
C VAL A 105 20.80 14.64 -16.22
N SER A 106 21.72 15.60 -16.08
CA SER A 106 22.06 16.51 -17.16
C SER A 106 22.31 15.63 -18.38
N SER A 107 21.42 15.73 -19.36
CA SER A 107 21.41 14.96 -20.59
C SER A 107 22.56 15.43 -21.49
N SER A 108 23.78 15.10 -21.06
CA SER A 108 25.00 15.17 -21.84
C SER A 108 25.70 13.82 -21.69
N PHE A 109 24.97 12.75 -21.99
CA PHE A 109 25.58 11.46 -22.28
C PHE A 109 25.93 11.46 -23.77
N THR A 110 27.13 11.93 -24.08
CA THR A 110 27.69 11.75 -25.42
C THR A 110 28.04 10.26 -25.55
N LEU A 111 27.21 9.51 -26.25
CA LEU A 111 27.52 8.14 -26.65
C LEU A 111 28.85 8.15 -27.44
N PRO A 112 29.89 7.42 -27.00
CA PRO A 112 31.08 7.25 -27.81
C PRO A 112 30.69 6.54 -29.12
N ASN A 113 31.10 7.12 -30.25
CA ASN A 113 30.89 6.52 -31.57
C ASN A 113 31.62 5.16 -31.64
N LEU A 114 30.91 4.10 -32.03
CA LEU A 114 31.41 2.71 -32.09
C LEU A 114 32.19 2.38 -33.37
N GLU A 115 32.56 3.38 -34.18
CA GLU A 115 33.30 3.18 -35.44
C GLU A 115 34.79 2.83 -35.29
N GLN A 116 35.29 2.58 -34.09
CA GLN A 116 36.70 2.24 -33.87
C GLN A 116 36.92 0.85 -33.29
N ALA A 117 36.13 -0.13 -33.74
CA ALA A 117 36.37 -1.54 -33.48
C ALA A 117 36.79 -2.28 -34.77
N SER A 118 38.00 -2.02 -35.24
CA SER A 118 38.66 -2.78 -36.31
C SER A 118 39.95 -3.46 -35.80
N THR A 119 39.74 -4.64 -35.19
CA THR A 119 40.56 -5.88 -35.16
C THR A 119 42.06 -5.83 -34.70
N PRO A 120 42.77 -6.96 -34.51
CA PRO A 120 43.20 -7.44 -33.20
C PRO A 120 44.73 -7.46 -33.00
N LYS A 121 45.22 -7.44 -31.75
CA LYS A 121 46.58 -7.88 -31.44
C LYS A 121 46.64 -8.61 -30.11
N LEU A 122 46.87 -9.92 -30.19
CA LEU A 122 47.28 -10.76 -29.06
C LEU A 122 48.57 -10.21 -28.47
N SER A 123 48.58 -9.97 -27.15
CA SER A 123 49.79 -10.09 -26.34
C SER A 123 49.38 -10.57 -24.95
N GLY A 124 49.97 -11.68 -24.54
CA GLY A 124 49.51 -12.49 -23.42
C GLY A 124 49.78 -11.90 -22.05
N SER A 125 49.01 -12.37 -21.08
CA SER A 125 49.51 -12.57 -19.72
C SER A 125 48.66 -13.64 -19.03
N SER A 126 49.28 -14.80 -18.82
CA SER A 126 48.78 -15.84 -17.93
C SER A 126 48.65 -15.31 -16.50
N ILE A 127 47.50 -15.51 -15.88
CA ILE A 127 47.41 -15.68 -14.43
C ILE A 127 46.60 -16.94 -14.13
N ASN A 128 47.32 -17.98 -13.71
CA ASN A 128 46.73 -19.12 -13.02
C ASN A 128 46.39 -18.68 -11.60
N SER A 129 45.14 -18.81 -11.20
CA SER A 129 44.79 -19.11 -9.81
C SER A 129 43.43 -19.78 -9.78
N LEU A 130 43.47 -21.12 -9.64
CA LEU A 130 42.35 -21.89 -9.14
C LEU A 130 42.33 -21.80 -7.62
N ASN A 131 41.12 -21.63 -7.08
CA ASN A 131 40.51 -22.30 -5.92
C ASN A 131 39.32 -21.42 -5.49
N SER A 132 38.13 -21.86 -5.15
CA SER A 132 37.45 -23.15 -5.11
C SER A 132 36.02 -22.84 -4.62
N SER A 133 35.10 -23.79 -4.79
CA SER A 133 33.85 -23.90 -4.04
C SER A 133 32.64 -23.09 -4.54
N THR A 134 31.96 -23.71 -5.51
CA THR A 134 30.52 -23.98 -5.54
C THR A 134 29.67 -23.39 -4.40
N ASN A 135 28.81 -22.42 -4.72
CA ASN A 135 27.38 -22.61 -4.50
C ASN A 135 26.60 -21.76 -5.52
N SER A 136 26.05 -22.45 -6.51
CA SER A 136 25.14 -21.89 -7.51
C SER A 136 23.78 -21.71 -6.86
N HIS A 137 23.39 -20.48 -6.51
CA HIS A 137 21.99 -20.08 -6.35
C HIS A 137 21.79 -18.74 -7.08
N SER A 138 21.09 -18.83 -8.20
CA SER A 138 20.62 -17.71 -9.02
C SER A 138 19.59 -16.90 -8.25
N PRO A 139 19.74 -15.57 -8.04
CA PRO A 139 18.60 -14.72 -7.77
C PRO A 139 18.02 -14.31 -9.12
N THR A 140 16.98 -15.01 -9.54
CA THR A 140 16.07 -14.50 -10.56
C THR A 140 15.39 -13.28 -9.95
N ASN A 141 16.01 -12.10 -10.11
CA ASN A 141 15.38 -10.80 -9.90
C ASN A 141 14.34 -10.59 -11.01
N SER A 142 13.23 -11.31 -10.91
CA SER A 142 11.96 -10.88 -11.47
C SER A 142 11.33 -9.93 -10.45
N SER A 143 11.59 -8.64 -10.62
CA SER A 143 10.85 -7.56 -9.97
C SER A 143 9.38 -7.66 -10.39
N LEU A 144 8.58 -8.33 -9.56
CA LEU A 144 7.15 -8.08 -9.53
C LEU A 144 6.90 -7.09 -8.39
N PRO A 145 6.12 -6.02 -8.61
CA PRO A 145 5.60 -5.21 -7.51
C PRO A 145 4.93 -6.14 -6.49
N PRO A 146 5.06 -5.92 -5.17
CA PRO A 146 4.17 -6.59 -4.23
C PRO A 146 2.74 -6.22 -4.63
N GLU A 147 2.03 -7.22 -5.12
CA GLU A 147 0.62 -7.16 -5.46
C GLU A 147 -0.11 -6.45 -4.33
N PHE A 148 -0.85 -5.38 -4.64
CA PHE A 148 -1.82 -4.80 -3.71
C PHE A 148 -2.61 -5.95 -3.11
N ARG A 149 -2.58 -6.11 -1.78
CA ARG A 149 -3.28 -7.20 -1.11
C ARG A 149 -4.76 -7.14 -1.48
N ASN A 150 -5.12 -8.04 -2.40
CA ASN A 150 -6.30 -8.87 -2.43
C ASN A 150 -7.47 -8.30 -1.62
N LEU A 151 -8.40 -7.65 -2.34
CA LEU A 151 -9.79 -7.60 -1.90
C LEU A 151 -10.25 -9.06 -1.74
N GLU A 152 -10.56 -9.49 -0.51
CA GLU A 152 -10.89 -10.89 -0.27
C GLU A 152 -11.97 -11.39 -1.25
N PRO A 153 -11.77 -12.53 -1.94
CA PRO A 153 -12.71 -13.00 -2.97
C PRO A 153 -14.09 -13.36 -2.43
N LYS A 154 -14.29 -13.32 -1.10
CA LYS A 154 -15.55 -13.65 -0.42
C LYS A 154 -16.69 -12.71 -0.78
N TYR A 155 -16.40 -11.45 -1.12
CA TYR A 155 -17.45 -10.45 -1.40
C TYR A 155 -17.85 -10.37 -2.88
N TYR A 156 -17.13 -11.05 -3.80
CA TYR A 156 -17.46 -11.04 -5.23
C TYR A 156 -18.84 -11.65 -5.50
N LEU A 157 -19.17 -12.75 -4.81
CA LEU A 157 -20.47 -13.41 -4.94
C LEU A 157 -21.62 -12.54 -4.39
N ILE A 158 -21.36 -11.77 -3.32
CA ILE A 158 -22.35 -10.87 -2.73
C ILE A 158 -22.59 -9.66 -3.67
N ALA A 159 -21.52 -9.08 -4.23
CA ALA A 159 -21.62 -7.99 -5.19
C ALA A 159 -22.34 -8.42 -6.49
N LEU A 160 -22.07 -9.62 -6.99
CA LEU A 160 -22.76 -10.19 -8.16
C LEU A 160 -24.27 -10.37 -7.89
N ALA A 161 -24.63 -10.91 -6.72
CA ALA A 161 -26.02 -11.14 -6.34
C ALA A 161 -26.82 -9.82 -6.24
N VAL A 162 -26.23 -8.78 -5.65
CA VAL A 162 -26.86 -7.45 -5.55
C VAL A 162 -27.04 -6.82 -6.94
N GLY A 163 -26.02 -6.92 -7.81
CA GLY A 163 -26.10 -6.41 -9.18
C GLY A 163 -27.22 -7.08 -10.00
N ILE A 164 -27.36 -8.41 -9.90
CA ILE A 164 -28.43 -9.16 -10.58
C ILE A 164 -29.81 -8.77 -10.04
N GLY A 165 -29.95 -8.63 -8.71
CA GLY A 165 -31.20 -8.23 -8.07
C GLY A 165 -31.70 -6.86 -8.55
N ILE A 166 -30.81 -5.87 -8.63
CA ILE A 166 -31.14 -4.53 -9.13
C ILE A 166 -31.60 -4.57 -10.60
N LEU A 167 -30.92 -5.36 -11.43
CA LEU A 167 -31.24 -5.48 -12.86
C LEU A 167 -32.64 -6.09 -13.08
N ILE A 168 -33.01 -7.10 -12.28
CA ILE A 168 -34.34 -7.71 -12.34
C ILE A 168 -35.43 -6.71 -11.92
N VAL A 169 -35.21 -5.93 -10.87
CA VAL A 169 -36.18 -4.91 -10.40
C VAL A 169 -36.38 -3.81 -11.46
N VAL A 170 -35.30 -3.35 -12.08
CA VAL A 170 -35.37 -2.35 -13.17
C VAL A 170 -36.12 -2.91 -14.38
N ALA A 171 -35.87 -4.18 -14.75
CA ALA A 171 -36.60 -4.83 -15.85
C ALA A 171 -38.10 -4.97 -15.53
N PHE A 172 -38.45 -5.34 -14.30
CA PHE A 172 -39.85 -5.43 -13.86
C PHE A 172 -40.56 -4.08 -13.90
N LEU A 173 -39.89 -3.00 -13.50
CA LEU A 173 -40.44 -1.65 -13.58
C LEU A 173 -40.57 -1.18 -15.04
N ALA A 174 -39.62 -1.49 -15.91
CA ALA A 174 -39.68 -1.11 -17.33
C ALA A 174 -40.80 -1.83 -18.09
N ILE A 175 -41.09 -3.09 -17.74
CA ILE A 175 -42.14 -3.92 -18.36
C ILE A 175 -43.52 -3.65 -17.72
N GLY A 176 -43.53 -3.32 -16.42
CA GLY A 176 -44.74 -3.22 -15.61
C GLY A 176 -45.48 -1.89 -15.64
N LEU A 177 -44.97 -0.84 -16.32
CA LEU A 177 -45.77 0.36 -16.56
C LEU A 177 -46.65 0.17 -17.80
N PRO A 178 -47.98 -0.06 -17.66
CA PRO A 178 -48.88 0.11 -18.77
C PRO A 178 -48.76 1.57 -19.23
N ARG A 179 -48.35 1.75 -20.49
CA ARG A 179 -48.41 3.04 -21.18
C ARG A 179 -49.88 3.43 -21.27
N PHE A 180 -50.41 4.05 -20.22
CA PHE A 180 -51.75 4.64 -20.25
C PHE A 180 -51.75 5.69 -21.35
N ARG A 181 -52.54 5.41 -22.39
CA ARG A 181 -52.75 6.22 -23.58
C ARG A 181 -53.87 7.22 -23.33
#